data_AF-A0A060CQT9-F1
#
_entry.id   AF-A0A060CQT9-F1
#
_cell.length_a   1.000
_cell.length_b   1.000
_cell.length_c   1.000
_cell.angle_alpha   90.00
_cell.angle_beta   90.00
_cell.angle_gamma   90.00
#
_symmetry.space_group_name_H-M   'P 1'
#
loop_
_entity.id
_entity.type
_entity.pdbx_description
1 polymer ?
#
loop_
_entity_poly.entity_id
_entity_poly.type
_entity_poly.pdbx_seq_one_letter_code
_entity_poly.pdbx_strand_id
1 'polypeptide(L)'
;RFILDTGYQWGEWLEPDADMKNVILKNMFTPDAEVATAYFAYSAKVAGEMARLLGRDDEAVEYAELHRRVSAAYRTEFLPDGLPAERDRQARYVRPIALDLVPDDEKAALAAALADAIERFGYRLGTGFLSTGLILFALSEHGQTDTAYRLLENRELPGWLYQVAAARRPCGR
;
A
#
# COMPACT_ATOMS: atom_id res chain seq x y z
N ARG A 1 13.68 -3.68 16.31
CA ARG A 1 13.70 -2.39 17.06
C ARG A 1 12.95 -1.24 16.35
N PHE A 2 12.51 -1.37 15.09
CA PHE A 2 11.76 -0.31 14.38
C PHE A 2 10.40 -0.75 13.83
N ILE A 3 9.90 -1.89 14.28
CA ILE A 3 8.59 -2.41 13.90
C ILE A 3 7.56 -1.91 14.91
N LEU A 4 6.44 -1.35 14.41
CA LEU A 4 5.33 -0.88 15.24
C LEU A 4 4.24 -1.96 15.32
N ASP A 5 4.40 -2.88 16.27
CA ASP A 5 3.55 -4.05 16.48
C ASP A 5 2.68 -3.98 17.75
N THR A 6 2.55 -2.78 18.33
CA THR A 6 1.80 -2.53 19.57
C THR A 6 0.64 -1.55 19.36
N GLY A 7 -0.34 -1.60 20.27
CA GLY A 7 -1.53 -0.76 20.25
C GLY A 7 -2.59 -1.21 19.25
N TYR A 8 -3.73 -0.52 19.21
CA TYR A 8 -4.77 -0.81 18.22
C TYR A 8 -4.47 -0.13 16.89
N GLN A 9 -4.67 -0.85 15.79
CA GLN A 9 -4.41 -0.36 14.43
C GLN A 9 -5.58 -0.75 13.52
N TRP A 10 -6.09 0.19 12.73
CA TRP A 10 -7.16 -0.11 11.76
C TRP A 10 -6.71 -1.04 10.64
N GLY A 11 -5.40 -1.04 10.33
CA GLY A 11 -4.83 -1.77 9.22
C GLY A 11 -5.32 -1.24 7.87
N GLU A 12 -5.20 -2.08 6.85
CA GLU A 12 -5.75 -1.80 5.52
C GLU A 12 -7.27 -2.02 5.55
N TRP A 13 -8.01 -0.91 5.67
CA TRP A 13 -9.45 -0.94 5.92
C TRP A 13 -10.27 -1.17 4.64
N LEU A 14 -11.33 -1.99 4.71
CA LEU A 14 -12.24 -2.29 3.59
C LEU A 14 -11.53 -2.90 2.37
N GLU A 15 -10.56 -3.77 2.60
CA GLU A 15 -10.08 -4.67 1.55
C GLU A 15 -11.23 -5.55 1.03
N PRO A 16 -11.37 -5.69 -0.30
CA PRO A 16 -12.34 -6.62 -0.88
C PRO A 16 -12.13 -8.04 -0.37
N ASP A 17 -13.23 -8.78 -0.25
CA ASP A 17 -13.29 -10.15 0.27
C ASP A 17 -12.85 -10.33 1.74
N ALA A 18 -12.47 -9.25 2.45
CA ALA A 18 -12.15 -9.30 3.88
C ALA A 18 -13.42 -9.29 4.75
N ASP A 19 -13.51 -10.21 5.71
CA ASP A 19 -14.53 -10.14 6.77
C ASP A 19 -14.11 -9.09 7.81
N MET A 20 -14.71 -7.90 7.71
CA MET A 20 -14.36 -6.77 8.57
C MET A 20 -14.54 -7.05 10.06
N LYS A 21 -15.48 -7.92 10.48
CA LYS A 21 -15.62 -8.25 11.91
C LYS A 21 -14.39 -9.02 12.39
N ASN A 22 -13.93 -9.97 11.59
CA ASN A 22 -12.73 -10.75 11.90
C ASN A 22 -11.48 -9.89 11.81
N VAL A 23 -11.39 -8.95 10.86
CA VAL A 23 -10.26 -8.00 10.76
C VAL A 23 -10.19 -7.11 12.00
N ILE A 24 -11.31 -6.53 12.44
CA ILE A 24 -11.34 -5.69 13.66
C ILE A 24 -10.95 -6.51 14.88
N LEU A 25 -11.52 -7.71 15.03
CA LEU A 25 -11.22 -8.61 16.15
C LEU A 25 -9.74 -9.01 16.16
N LYS A 26 -9.19 -9.39 15.00
CA LYS A 26 -7.76 -9.67 14.84
C LYS A 26 -6.94 -8.47 15.27
N ASN A 27 -7.23 -7.27 14.75
CA ASN A 27 -6.45 -6.07 15.01
C ASN A 27 -6.50 -5.59 16.47
N MET A 28 -7.50 -6.02 17.26
CA MET A 28 -7.52 -5.82 18.71
C MET A 28 -6.47 -6.66 19.45
N PHE A 29 -6.13 -7.85 18.93
CA PHE A 29 -5.19 -8.78 19.58
C PHE A 29 -3.83 -8.88 18.89
N THR A 30 -3.77 -8.61 17.59
CA THR A 30 -2.59 -8.71 16.75
C THR A 30 -2.58 -7.52 15.79
N PRO A 31 -1.87 -6.43 16.14
CA PRO A 31 -1.85 -5.21 15.35
C PRO A 31 -1.27 -5.46 13.95
N ASP A 32 -1.73 -4.70 12.96
CA ASP A 32 -1.20 -4.77 11.59
C ASP A 32 0.13 -4.02 11.46
N ALA A 33 1.17 -4.65 12.03
CA ALA A 33 2.50 -4.04 12.17
C ALA A 33 3.10 -3.59 10.85
N GLU A 34 2.73 -4.24 9.74
CA GLU A 34 3.21 -3.88 8.41
C GLU A 34 2.64 -2.52 7.97
N VAL A 35 1.33 -2.31 8.12
CA VAL A 35 0.69 -1.01 7.84
C VAL A 35 1.28 0.10 8.72
N ALA A 36 1.34 -0.12 10.03
CA ALA A 36 1.80 0.91 10.96
C ALA A 36 3.27 1.28 10.74
N THR A 37 4.13 0.29 10.50
CA THR A 37 5.56 0.53 10.25
C THR A 37 5.77 1.30 8.94
N ALA A 38 5.03 0.96 7.88
CA ALA A 38 5.08 1.66 6.59
C ALA A 38 4.73 3.16 6.75
N TYR A 39 3.60 3.45 7.39
CA TYR A 39 3.15 4.83 7.60
C TYR A 39 4.01 5.60 8.62
N PHE A 40 4.64 4.91 9.57
CA PHE A 40 5.61 5.55 10.46
C PHE A 40 6.86 6.01 9.71
N ALA A 41 7.41 5.15 8.83
CA ALA A 41 8.53 5.54 7.95
C ALA A 41 8.15 6.71 7.05
N TYR A 42 6.97 6.68 6.44
CA TYR A 42 6.48 7.76 5.60
C TYR A 42 6.28 9.07 6.38
N SER A 43 5.71 9.00 7.58
CA SER A 43 5.52 10.18 8.44
C SER A 43 6.85 10.82 8.82
N ALA A 44 7.87 10.01 9.13
CA ALA A 44 9.22 10.50 9.38
C ALA A 44 9.82 11.20 8.16
N LYS A 45 9.64 10.63 6.96
CA LYS A 45 10.07 11.28 5.71
C LYS A 45 9.43 12.66 5.53
N VAL A 46 8.10 12.74 5.61
CA VAL A 46 7.36 13.99 5.44
C VAL A 46 7.76 15.02 6.50
N ALA A 47 7.95 14.59 7.76
CA ALA A 47 8.43 15.47 8.83
C ALA A 47 9.83 16.05 8.54
N GLY A 48 10.75 15.22 8.04
CA GLY A 48 12.09 15.68 7.64
C GLY A 48 12.07 16.65 6.46
N GLU A 49 11.22 16.43 5.47
CA GLU A 49 11.01 17.34 4.35
C GLU A 49 10.46 18.70 4.81
N MET A 50 9.47 18.69 5.71
CA MET A 50 8.95 19.91 6.33
C MET A 50 10.02 20.65 7.15
N ALA A 51 10.79 19.93 7.97
CA ALA A 51 11.87 20.52 8.77
C ALA A 51 12.91 21.22 7.89
N ARG A 52 13.32 20.59 6.77
CA ARG A 52 14.23 21.18 5.79
C ARG A 52 13.68 22.46 5.18
N LEU A 53 12.40 22.47 4.77
CA LEU A 53 11.76 23.66 4.20
C LEU A 53 11.68 24.83 5.20
N LEU A 54 11.66 24.53 6.50
CA LEU A 54 11.64 25.52 7.59
C LEU A 54 13.04 25.94 8.06
N GLY A 55 14.12 25.44 7.45
CA GLY A 55 15.49 25.72 7.86
C GLY A 55 15.90 25.07 9.18
N ARG A 56 15.24 23.97 9.58
CA ARG A 56 15.53 23.19 10.78
C ARG A 56 16.39 21.98 10.42
N ASP A 57 17.65 22.24 10.07
CA ASP A 57 18.52 21.24 9.44
C ASP A 57 18.83 20.03 10.34
N ASP A 58 19.02 20.24 11.65
CA ASP A 58 19.28 19.16 12.61
C ASP A 58 18.08 18.18 12.69
N GLU A 59 16.85 18.71 12.80
CA GLU A 59 15.61 17.92 12.79
C GLU A 59 15.44 17.18 11.44
N ALA A 60 15.77 17.84 10.32
CA ALA A 60 15.70 17.22 9.00
C ALA A 60 16.64 16.02 8.87
N VAL A 61 17.86 16.11 9.41
CA VAL A 61 18.83 14.99 9.45
C VAL A 61 18.32 13.86 10.34
N GLU A 62 17.79 14.18 11.53
CA GLU A 62 17.24 13.19 12.45
C GLU A 62 16.09 12.39 11.83
N TYR A 63 15.12 13.08 11.22
CA TYR A 63 13.96 12.44 10.59
C TYR A 63 14.33 11.64 9.34
N ALA A 64 15.31 12.09 8.55
CA ALA A 64 15.82 11.33 7.42
C ALA A 64 16.48 10.02 7.87
N GLU A 65 17.26 10.06 8.95
CA GLU A 65 17.87 8.87 9.54
C GLU A 65 16.82 7.93 10.14
N LEU A 66 15.78 8.47 10.79
CA LEU A 66 14.65 7.68 11.29
C LEU A 66 13.94 6.96 10.15
N HIS A 67 13.57 7.67 9.07
CA HIS A 67 12.95 7.07 7.88
C HIS A 67 13.83 5.93 7.35
N ARG A 68 15.13 6.15 7.15
CA ARG A 68 16.07 5.14 6.65
C ARG A 68 16.08 3.88 7.51
N ARG A 69 16.13 4.02 8.84
CA ARG A 69 16.17 2.89 9.78
C ARG A 69 14.87 2.10 9.84
N VAL A 70 13.74 2.80 9.78
CA VAL A 70 12.41 2.16 9.77
C VAL A 70 12.18 1.45 8.43
N SER A 71 12.50 2.09 7.29
CA SER A 71 12.42 1.47 5.96
C SER A 71 13.31 0.23 5.86
N ALA A 72 14.53 0.27 6.40
CA ALA A 72 15.40 -0.91 6.46
C ALA A 72 14.77 -2.06 7.26
N ALA A 73 14.19 -1.77 8.44
CA ALA A 73 13.52 -2.78 9.24
C ALA A 73 12.25 -3.32 8.56
N TYR A 74 11.46 -2.45 7.93
CA TYR A 74 10.29 -2.83 7.15
C TYR A 74 10.66 -3.82 6.04
N ARG A 75 11.73 -3.53 5.29
CA ARG A 75 12.22 -4.41 4.22
C ARG A 75 12.61 -5.78 4.76
N THR A 76 13.39 -5.82 5.84
CA THR A 76 13.82 -7.10 6.44
C THR A 76 12.63 -7.95 6.89
N GLU A 77 11.61 -7.34 7.51
CA GLU A 77 10.50 -8.08 8.12
C GLU A 77 9.41 -8.45 7.11
N PHE A 78 9.06 -7.52 6.21
CA PHE A 78 7.88 -7.64 5.35
C PHE A 78 8.20 -7.91 3.89
N LEU A 79 9.47 -7.80 3.48
CA LEU A 79 9.97 -8.07 2.13
C LEU A 79 11.22 -8.99 2.15
N PRO A 80 11.15 -10.19 2.75
CA PRO A 80 12.34 -11.04 3.00
C PRO A 80 13.11 -11.41 1.72
N ASP A 81 12.42 -11.50 0.58
CA ASP A 81 13.00 -11.76 -0.74
C ASP A 81 12.77 -10.58 -1.72
N GLY A 82 12.63 -9.36 -1.19
CA GLY A 82 12.24 -8.18 -1.97
C GLY A 82 10.77 -8.15 -2.39
N LEU A 83 9.97 -9.11 -1.93
CA LEU A 83 8.55 -9.24 -2.25
C LEU A 83 7.74 -9.52 -0.98
N PRO A 84 6.45 -9.10 -0.92
CA PRO A 84 5.57 -9.39 0.21
C PRO A 84 5.41 -10.89 0.46
N ALA A 85 5.34 -11.29 1.73
CA ALA A 85 5.05 -12.67 2.10
C ALA A 85 3.64 -13.12 1.66
N GLU A 86 2.62 -12.28 1.87
CA GLU A 86 1.24 -12.52 1.42
C GLU A 86 1.06 -12.01 -0.02
N ARG A 87 1.47 -12.84 -0.98
CA ARG A 87 1.58 -12.48 -2.41
C ARG A 87 0.26 -12.20 -3.13
N ASP A 88 -0.86 -12.58 -2.52
CA ASP A 88 -2.20 -12.35 -3.07
C ASP A 88 -2.79 -11.00 -2.66
N ARG A 89 -2.14 -10.26 -1.75
CA ARG A 89 -2.62 -8.95 -1.26
C ARG A 89 -1.94 -7.79 -1.97
N GLN A 90 -2.66 -7.19 -2.93
CA GLN A 90 -2.19 -6.06 -3.73
C GLN A 90 -1.67 -4.91 -2.85
N ALA A 91 -2.37 -4.59 -1.75
CA ALA A 91 -2.00 -3.51 -0.83
C ALA A 91 -0.58 -3.62 -0.27
N ARG A 92 -0.07 -4.85 -0.09
CA ARG A 92 1.29 -5.08 0.44
C ARG A 92 2.39 -4.80 -0.58
N TYR A 93 2.08 -4.80 -1.89
CA TYR A 93 3.01 -4.34 -2.91
C TYR A 93 2.92 -2.83 -3.11
N VAL A 94 1.72 -2.26 -3.03
CA VAL A 94 1.49 -0.83 -3.27
C VAL A 94 2.22 0.03 -2.26
N ARG A 95 2.10 -0.27 -0.96
CA ARG A 95 2.68 0.56 0.11
C ARG A 95 4.20 0.73 0.03
N PRO A 96 5.03 -0.31 -0.11
CA PRO A 96 6.48 -0.10 -0.22
C PRO A 96 6.91 0.73 -1.43
N ILE A 97 6.16 0.66 -2.55
CA ILE A 97 6.40 1.49 -3.74
C ILE A 97 6.01 2.94 -3.44
N ALA A 98 4.76 3.14 -3.04
CA ALA A 98 4.15 4.47 -2.92
C ALA A 98 4.64 5.29 -1.71
N LEU A 99 5.20 4.62 -0.69
CA LEU A 99 5.69 5.25 0.54
C LEU A 99 7.21 5.31 0.62
N ASP A 100 7.90 5.05 -0.51
CA ASP A 100 9.37 5.11 -0.63
C ASP A 100 10.11 4.22 0.38
N LEU A 101 9.62 2.99 0.59
CA LEU A 101 10.25 2.03 1.50
C LEU A 101 11.31 1.16 0.81
N VAL A 102 11.39 1.25 -0.52
CA VAL A 102 12.37 0.54 -1.34
C VAL A 102 13.06 1.51 -2.32
N PRO A 103 14.32 1.24 -2.70
CA PRO A 103 15.03 1.97 -3.75
C PRO A 103 14.30 1.96 -5.10
N ASP A 104 14.55 2.96 -5.93
CA ASP A 104 13.85 3.14 -7.21
C ASP A 104 14.04 1.97 -8.19
N ASP A 105 15.21 1.33 -8.20
CA ASP A 105 15.47 0.13 -9.00
C ASP A 105 14.65 -1.08 -8.55
N GLU A 106 14.34 -1.18 -7.26
CA GLU A 106 13.46 -2.22 -6.72
C GLU A 106 11.98 -1.90 -6.91
N LYS A 107 11.58 -0.61 -6.93
CA LYS A 107 10.18 -0.21 -7.16
C LYS A 107 9.65 -0.74 -8.49
N ALA A 108 10.45 -0.68 -9.56
CA ALA A 108 10.07 -1.20 -10.87
C ALA A 108 9.83 -2.71 -10.86
N ALA A 109 10.71 -3.48 -10.21
CA ALA A 109 10.55 -4.93 -10.07
C ALA A 109 9.31 -5.27 -9.22
N LEU A 110 9.08 -4.52 -8.13
CA LEU A 110 7.94 -4.72 -7.25
C LEU A 110 6.62 -4.33 -7.93
N ALA A 111 6.62 -3.28 -8.76
CA ALA A 111 5.49 -2.90 -9.59
C ALA A 111 5.15 -3.96 -10.64
N ALA A 112 6.16 -4.58 -11.27
CA ALA A 112 5.95 -5.72 -12.15
C ALA A 112 5.32 -6.92 -11.41
N ALA A 113 5.80 -7.24 -10.22
CA ALA A 113 5.21 -8.29 -9.39
C ALA A 113 3.77 -7.97 -8.93
N LEU A 114 3.47 -6.69 -8.66
CA LEU A 114 2.12 -6.21 -8.42
C LEU A 114 1.23 -6.38 -9.66
N ALA A 115 1.74 -6.06 -10.85
CA ALA A 115 1.02 -6.25 -12.10
C ALA A 115 0.63 -7.72 -12.31
N ASP A 116 1.56 -8.65 -12.05
CA ASP A 116 1.28 -10.09 -12.11
C ASP A 116 0.21 -10.50 -11.07
N ALA A 117 0.24 -9.92 -9.86
CA ALA A 117 -0.75 -10.19 -8.83
C ALA A 117 -2.16 -9.67 -9.22
N ILE A 118 -2.23 -8.49 -9.82
CA ILE A 118 -3.47 -7.93 -10.37
C ILE A 118 -4.01 -8.80 -11.49
N GLU A 119 -3.16 -9.26 -12.41
CA GLU A 119 -3.55 -10.17 -13.48
C GLU A 119 -4.14 -11.47 -12.94
N ARG A 120 -3.47 -12.12 -11.98
CA ARG A 120 -3.99 -13.33 -11.32
C ARG A 120 -5.33 -13.11 -10.64
N PHE A 121 -5.58 -11.89 -10.15
CA PHE A 121 -6.85 -11.52 -9.54
C PHE A 121 -7.93 -11.09 -10.57
N GLY A 122 -7.65 -11.27 -11.86
CA GLY A 122 -8.57 -10.94 -12.95
C GLY A 122 -8.67 -9.45 -13.23
N TYR A 123 -7.61 -8.68 -12.96
CA TYR A 123 -7.58 -7.23 -13.05
C TYR A 123 -8.59 -6.52 -12.16
N ARG A 124 -9.04 -7.18 -11.08
CA ARG A 124 -9.99 -6.62 -10.12
C ARG A 124 -9.24 -5.88 -9.02
N LEU A 125 -9.92 -4.91 -8.39
CA LEU A 125 -9.33 -4.10 -7.33
C LEU A 125 -9.24 -4.90 -6.03
N GLY A 126 -8.05 -5.09 -5.46
CA GLY A 126 -7.82 -5.87 -4.25
C GLY A 126 -7.25 -5.06 -3.09
N THR A 127 -7.51 -3.75 -3.06
CA THR A 127 -6.96 -2.82 -2.06
C THR A 127 -8.05 -2.17 -1.21
N GLY A 128 -7.69 -1.81 0.02
CA GLY A 128 -8.52 -1.03 0.94
C GLY A 128 -8.22 0.48 0.87
N PHE A 129 -8.60 1.20 1.92
CA PHE A 129 -8.53 2.66 2.03
C PHE A 129 -7.13 3.25 1.85
N LEU A 130 -6.10 2.59 2.37
CA LEU A 130 -4.74 3.13 2.43
C LEU A 130 -3.99 2.92 1.10
N SER A 131 -4.38 1.91 0.33
CA SER A 131 -3.69 1.54 -0.93
C SER A 131 -4.47 1.88 -2.20
N THR A 132 -5.80 1.99 -2.16
CA THR A 132 -6.64 2.20 -3.37
C THR A 132 -6.33 3.50 -4.11
N GLY A 133 -6.05 4.58 -3.39
CA GLY A 133 -5.67 5.86 -4.02
C GLY A 133 -4.28 5.86 -4.64
N LEU A 134 -3.44 4.86 -4.34
CA LEU A 134 -2.03 4.82 -4.69
C LEU A 134 -1.71 3.79 -5.78
N ILE A 135 -2.53 2.74 -5.93
CA ILE A 135 -2.24 1.59 -6.80
C ILE A 135 -1.99 1.97 -8.27
N LEU A 136 -2.74 2.93 -8.82
CA LEU A 136 -2.58 3.33 -10.21
C LEU A 136 -1.27 4.08 -10.45
N PHE A 137 -0.82 4.89 -9.48
CA PHE A 137 0.46 5.60 -9.53
C PHE A 137 1.63 4.62 -9.34
N ALA A 138 1.50 3.71 -8.36
CA ALA A 138 2.50 2.66 -8.12
C ALA A 138 2.76 1.82 -9.39
N LEU A 139 1.74 1.58 -10.22
CA LEU A 139 1.89 0.92 -11.52
C LEU A 139 2.42 1.85 -12.62
N SER A 140 1.74 2.98 -12.86
CA SER A 140 1.97 3.81 -14.05
C SER A 140 3.31 4.55 -14.01
N GLU A 141 3.79 4.94 -12.84
CA GLU A 141 5.10 5.59 -12.68
C GLU A 141 6.28 4.60 -12.82
N HIS A 142 6.00 3.30 -12.74
CA HIS A 142 7.01 2.23 -12.69
C HIS A 142 6.86 1.23 -13.85
N GLY A 143 6.37 1.70 -15.00
CA GLY A 143 6.37 0.95 -16.27
C GLY A 143 5.22 -0.04 -16.47
N GLN A 144 4.21 -0.04 -15.58
CA GLN A 144 3.06 -0.94 -15.63
C GLN A 144 1.76 -0.21 -16.03
N THR A 145 1.88 0.79 -16.92
CA THR A 145 0.75 1.64 -17.35
C THR A 145 -0.40 0.84 -17.95
N ASP A 146 -0.12 -0.16 -18.78
CA ASP A 146 -1.16 -1.00 -19.40
C ASP A 146 -1.98 -1.75 -18.35
N THR A 147 -1.32 -2.31 -17.33
CA THR A 147 -2.00 -2.96 -16.20
C THR A 147 -2.81 -1.98 -15.38
N ALA A 148 -2.31 -0.75 -15.17
CA ALA A 148 -3.07 0.30 -14.49
C ALA A 148 -4.38 0.63 -15.23
N TYR A 149 -4.34 0.75 -16.57
CA TYR A 149 -5.54 0.95 -17.38
C TYR A 149 -6.49 -0.24 -17.32
N ARG A 150 -5.97 -1.47 -17.46
CA ARG A 150 -6.82 -2.68 -17.38
C ARG A 150 -7.51 -2.81 -16.03
N LEU A 151 -6.83 -2.47 -14.93
CA LEU A 151 -7.41 -2.41 -13.59
C LEU A 151 -8.49 -1.32 -13.49
N LEU A 152 -8.19 -0.10 -13.96
CA LEU A 152 -9.12 1.02 -13.92
C LEU A 152 -10.39 0.76 -14.75
N GLU A 153 -10.24 0.17 -15.93
CA GLU A 153 -11.32 -0.07 -16.88
C GLU A 153 -12.11 -1.37 -16.61
N ASN A 154 -11.67 -2.18 -15.65
CA ASN A 154 -12.36 -3.41 -15.30
C ASN A 154 -13.77 -3.13 -14.73
N ARG A 155 -14.75 -3.86 -15.27
CA ARG A 155 -16.18 -3.74 -14.91
C ARG A 155 -16.66 -4.83 -13.97
N GLU A 156 -15.81 -5.78 -13.60
CA GLU A 156 -16.11 -6.83 -12.63
C GLU A 156 -16.01 -6.33 -11.19
N LEU A 157 -16.76 -6.95 -10.27
CA LEU A 157 -16.65 -6.70 -8.84
C LEU A 157 -15.46 -7.50 -8.27
N PRO A 158 -14.57 -6.90 -7.46
CA PRO A 158 -14.49 -5.48 -7.07
C PRO A 158 -13.83 -4.55 -8.12
N GLY A 159 -14.39 -3.34 -8.32
CA GLY A 159 -13.81 -2.35 -9.25
C GLY A 159 -14.59 -1.03 -9.33
N TRP A 160 -13.94 0.04 -9.81
CA TRP A 160 -14.57 1.36 -9.94
C TRP A 160 -15.67 1.37 -11.02
N LEU A 161 -15.40 0.84 -12.21
CA LEU A 161 -16.40 0.83 -13.29
C LEU A 161 -17.54 -0.16 -13.06
N TYR A 162 -17.35 -1.17 -12.20
CA TYR A 162 -18.46 -1.97 -11.69
C TYR A 162 -19.52 -1.07 -11.03
N GLN A 163 -19.11 -0.14 -10.14
CA GLN A 163 -20.04 0.76 -9.45
C GLN A 163 -20.78 1.69 -10.42
N VAL A 164 -20.07 2.21 -11.43
CA VAL A 164 -20.68 3.04 -12.48
C VAL A 164 -21.70 2.23 -13.30
N ALA A 165 -21.38 0.99 -13.65
CA ALA A 165 -22.27 0.11 -14.39
C ALA A 165 -23.50 -0.30 -13.57
N ALA A 166 -23.31 -0.58 -12.27
CA ALA A 166 -24.39 -0.91 -11.34
C ALA A 166 -25.35 0.28 -11.14
N ALA A 167 -24.84 1.50 -11.05
CA ALA A 167 -25.64 2.73 -10.91
C ALA A 167 -26.51 3.03 -12.14
N ARG A 168 -26.17 2.48 -13.32
CA ARG A 168 -26.93 2.65 -14.56
C ARG A 168 -28.05 1.62 -14.75
N ARG A 169 -28.24 0.68 -13.82
CA ARG A 169 -29.39 -0.24 -13.89
C ARG A 169 -30.66 0.53 -13.49
N PRO A 170 -31.65 0.72 -14.38
CA PRO A 170 -32.93 1.26 -13.97
C PRO A 170 -33.54 0.34 -12.90
N CYS A 171 -34.04 0.93 -11.82
CA CYS A 171 -34.88 0.21 -10.87
C CYS A 171 -36.07 -0.42 -11.62
N GLY A 172 -36.06 -1.75 -11.74
CA GLY A 172 -37.20 -2.54 -12.21
C GLY A 172 -37.31 -2.70 -13.73
N ARG A 173 -37.05 -3.93 -14.18
CA ARG A 173 -38.09 -4.75 -14.83
C ARG A 173 -38.03 -6.15 -14.24
#